data_AF-A0A2S5GXR3-F1
#
_entry.id   AF-A0A2S5GXR3-F1
#
_cell.length_a   1.000
_cell.length_b   1.000
_cell.length_c   1.000
_cell.angle_alpha   90.00
_cell.angle_beta   90.00
_cell.angle_gamma   90.00
#
_symmetry.space_group_name_H-M   'P 1'
#
loop_
_entity.id
_entity.type
_entity.pdbx_description
1 polymer ?
#
loop_
_entity_poly.entity_id
_entity_poly.type
_entity_poly.pdbx_seq_one_letter_code
_entity_poly.pdbx_strand_id
1 'polypeptide(L)'
;MNTLDPKRYVINNVDALLRIMHADPRYALDFRNKAEQHITLKLRKKFFNASPEGVVDAFNNALMKFLQTRTFKDEGFLHGQPAGGWAAHELAVSKLGGYLYRGSLHELIQMHRRTRHEVPWTGPDADAQHEDNVFDDAEDVGDPSPFSDPAKAYEHLSVVQRMRDCLNQLSDTLRATMFLYLDEVPMEQIAKQQDLHVPTVKSRLHAARKLVTDCTRKGMD
;
A
#
# COMPACT_ATOMS: atom_id res chain seq x y z
N MET A 1 -17.02 9.12 -29.06
CA MET A 1 -16.89 9.44 -27.61
C MET A 1 -15.68 10.35 -27.47
N ASN A 2 -15.88 11.61 -27.05
CA ASN A 2 -14.81 12.61 -27.00
C ASN A 2 -13.78 12.22 -25.93
N THR A 3 -12.64 11.69 -26.37
CA THR A 3 -11.41 11.60 -25.56
C THR A 3 -10.86 13.01 -25.41
N LEU A 4 -11.40 13.77 -24.46
CA LEU A 4 -10.77 14.99 -24.00
C LEU A 4 -9.45 14.59 -23.35
N ASP A 5 -8.33 15.08 -23.87
CA ASP A 5 -7.04 14.84 -23.27
C ASP A 5 -7.07 15.26 -21.79
N PRO A 6 -6.48 14.44 -20.89
CA PRO A 6 -6.50 14.74 -19.47
C PRO A 6 -5.82 16.09 -19.23
N LYS A 7 -6.49 16.98 -18.47
CA LYS A 7 -5.89 18.27 -18.11
C LYS A 7 -4.59 18.06 -17.36
N ARG A 8 -3.59 18.86 -17.71
CA ARG A 8 -2.24 18.81 -17.14
C ARG A 8 -1.88 20.14 -16.52
N TYR A 9 -1.13 20.10 -15.44
CA TYR A 9 -0.66 21.28 -14.74
C TYR A 9 0.83 21.18 -14.44
N VAL A 10 1.55 22.27 -14.72
CA VAL A 10 2.91 22.44 -14.22
C VAL A 10 2.83 22.75 -12.73
N ILE A 11 3.44 21.89 -11.92
CA ILE A 11 3.42 21.97 -10.47
C ILE A 11 4.87 22.13 -10.02
N ASN A 12 5.18 23.29 -9.43
CA ASN A 12 6.53 23.62 -9.00
C ASN A 12 6.74 23.43 -7.50
N ASN A 13 5.65 23.43 -6.72
CA ASN A 13 5.68 23.30 -5.27
C ASN A 13 4.31 22.87 -4.72
N VAL A 14 4.27 22.55 -3.42
CA VAL A 14 3.05 22.12 -2.73
C VAL A 14 1.94 23.19 -2.82
N ASP A 15 2.27 24.47 -2.65
CA ASP A 15 1.28 25.54 -2.69
C ASP A 15 0.65 25.74 -4.09
N ALA A 16 1.40 25.47 -5.15
CA ALA A 16 0.88 25.45 -6.52
C ALA A 16 -0.11 24.28 -6.69
N LEU A 17 0.24 23.08 -6.22
CA LEU A 17 -0.66 21.93 -6.25
C LEU A 17 -1.96 22.23 -5.51
N LEU A 18 -1.90 22.78 -4.30
CA LEU A 18 -3.09 23.09 -3.50
C LEU A 18 -4.00 24.12 -4.19
N ARG A 19 -3.41 25.16 -4.81
CA ARG A 19 -4.16 26.13 -5.62
C ARG A 19 -4.83 25.49 -6.83
N ILE A 20 -4.13 24.58 -7.52
CA ILE A 20 -4.69 23.83 -8.64
C ILE A 20 -5.84 22.94 -8.18
N MET A 21 -5.67 22.19 -7.08
CA MET A 21 -6.71 21.31 -6.54
C MET A 21 -7.96 22.09 -6.10
N HIS A 22 -7.77 23.29 -5.55
CA HIS A 22 -8.88 24.18 -5.21
C HIS A 22 -9.58 24.76 -6.44
N ALA A 23 -8.83 25.14 -7.47
CA ALA A 23 -9.35 25.74 -8.69
C ALA A 23 -9.99 24.72 -9.66
N ASP A 24 -9.50 23.48 -9.68
CA ASP A 24 -10.04 22.38 -10.47
C ASP A 24 -10.37 21.16 -9.59
N PRO A 25 -11.60 21.11 -9.02
CA PRO A 25 -12.04 20.00 -8.19
C PRO A 25 -12.08 18.66 -8.94
N ARG A 26 -12.20 18.66 -10.28
CA ARG A 26 -12.19 17.42 -11.07
C ARG A 26 -10.79 16.83 -11.09
N TYR A 27 -9.77 17.66 -11.34
CA TYR A 27 -8.37 17.25 -11.24
C TYR A 27 -8.04 16.71 -9.84
N ALA A 28 -8.50 17.40 -8.79
CA ALA A 28 -8.29 16.96 -7.41
C ALA A 28 -8.92 15.60 -7.11
N LEU A 29 -10.17 15.39 -7.56
CA LEU A 29 -10.90 14.13 -7.38
C LEU A 29 -10.23 12.99 -8.16
N ASP A 30 -9.83 13.25 -9.41
CA ASP A 30 -9.14 12.26 -10.24
C ASP A 30 -7.80 11.85 -9.62
N PHE A 31 -7.03 12.81 -9.11
CA PHE A 31 -5.77 12.54 -8.41
C PHE A 31 -6.02 11.68 -7.17
N ARG A 32 -6.96 12.07 -6.31
CA ARG A 32 -7.30 11.30 -5.10
C ARG A 32 -7.71 9.89 -5.46
N ASN A 33 -8.66 9.72 -6.38
CA ASN A 33 -9.19 8.40 -6.73
C ASN A 33 -8.11 7.49 -7.29
N LYS A 34 -7.22 8.02 -8.14
CA LYS A 34 -6.10 7.25 -8.70
C LYS A 34 -5.04 6.91 -7.65
N ALA A 35 -4.71 7.85 -6.77
CA ALA A 35 -3.77 7.61 -5.68
C ALA A 35 -4.32 6.57 -4.70
N GLU A 36 -5.57 6.72 -4.26
CA GLU A 36 -6.27 5.79 -3.38
C GLU A 36 -6.28 4.38 -3.98
N GLN A 37 -6.73 4.24 -5.24
CA GLN A 37 -6.77 2.96 -5.94
C GLN A 37 -5.38 2.31 -5.97
N HIS A 38 -4.37 3.05 -6.43
CA HIS A 38 -3.02 2.52 -6.60
C HIS A 38 -2.37 2.10 -5.26
N ILE A 39 -2.47 2.98 -4.26
CA ILE A 39 -1.81 2.80 -2.96
C ILE A 39 -2.51 1.71 -2.15
N THR A 40 -3.84 1.75 -2.06
CA THR A 40 -4.60 0.78 -1.26
C THR A 40 -4.49 -0.63 -1.83
N LEU A 41 -4.45 -0.79 -3.16
CA LEU A 41 -4.23 -2.10 -3.79
C LEU A 41 -2.86 -2.69 -3.43
N LYS A 42 -1.79 -1.88 -3.45
CA LYS A 42 -0.45 -2.32 -3.03
C LYS A 42 -0.40 -2.66 -1.54
N LEU A 43 -1.01 -1.82 -0.70
CA LEU A 43 -1.02 -2.04 0.75
C LEU A 43 -1.85 -3.25 1.15
N ARG A 44 -2.96 -3.55 0.47
CA ARG A 44 -3.75 -4.76 0.73
C ARG A 44 -2.97 -6.05 0.49
N LYS A 45 -2.01 -6.04 -0.44
CA LYS A 45 -1.09 -7.19 -0.64
C LYS A 45 -0.13 -7.35 0.54
N LYS A 46 0.36 -6.25 1.10
CA LYS A 46 1.33 -6.26 2.20
C LYS A 46 0.66 -6.48 3.57
N PHE A 47 -0.47 -5.83 3.81
CA PHE A 47 -1.29 -5.92 5.02
C PHE A 47 -2.54 -6.72 4.75
N PHE A 48 -2.35 -7.99 4.41
CA PHE A 48 -3.46 -8.88 4.07
C PHE A 48 -4.51 -8.98 5.19
N ASN A 49 -4.08 -8.85 6.45
CA ASN A 49 -4.95 -8.95 7.62
C ASN A 49 -5.68 -7.64 7.95
N ALA A 50 -5.26 -6.50 7.41
CA ALA A 50 -6.00 -5.25 7.59
C ALA A 50 -7.35 -5.33 6.87
N SER A 51 -8.38 -4.70 7.44
CA SER A 51 -9.65 -4.56 6.75
C SER A 51 -9.46 -3.68 5.50
N PRO A 52 -10.18 -3.95 4.39
CA PRO A 52 -10.13 -3.10 3.21
C PRO A 52 -10.42 -1.61 3.53
N GLU A 53 -11.30 -1.36 4.49
CA GLU A 53 -11.65 -0.04 5.03
C GLU A 53 -10.46 0.56 5.79
N GLY A 54 -9.80 -0.21 6.65
CA GLY A 54 -8.64 0.28 7.43
C GLY A 54 -7.46 0.68 6.53
N VAL A 55 -7.28 0.01 5.38
CA VAL A 55 -6.29 0.41 4.38
C VAL A 55 -6.67 1.73 3.68
N VAL A 56 -7.95 1.94 3.41
CA VAL A 56 -8.46 3.20 2.84
C VAL A 56 -8.33 4.34 3.85
N ASP A 57 -8.66 4.09 5.12
CA ASP A 57 -8.53 5.06 6.20
C ASP A 57 -7.07 5.49 6.41
N ALA A 58 -6.13 4.53 6.35
CA ALA A 58 -4.71 4.84 6.42
C ALA A 58 -4.25 5.74 5.27
N PHE A 59 -4.75 5.50 4.05
CA PHE A 59 -4.49 6.40 2.92
C PHE A 59 -5.09 7.78 3.14
N ASN A 60 -6.35 7.87 3.55
CA ASN A 60 -7.02 9.14 3.82
C ASN A 60 -6.29 9.95 4.91
N ASN A 61 -5.83 9.29 5.97
CA ASN A 61 -5.03 9.93 7.02
C ASN A 61 -3.69 10.45 6.50
N ALA A 62 -2.99 9.68 5.67
CA ALA A 62 -1.74 10.12 5.06
C ALA A 62 -1.95 11.32 4.12
N LEU A 63 -3.00 11.29 3.30
CA LEU A 63 -3.38 12.40 2.43
C LEU A 63 -3.74 13.66 3.24
N MET A 64 -4.53 13.52 4.31
CA MET A 64 -4.88 14.63 5.18
C MET A 64 -3.65 15.23 5.87
N LYS A 65 -2.73 14.39 6.35
CA LYS A 65 -1.46 14.86 6.92
C LYS A 65 -0.65 15.65 5.89
N PHE A 66 -0.50 15.13 4.68
CA PHE A 66 0.16 15.85 3.59
C PHE A 66 -0.46 17.23 3.34
N LEU A 67 -1.79 17.31 3.23
CA LEU A 67 -2.50 18.57 3.00
C LEU A 67 -2.31 19.58 4.15
N GLN A 68 -2.13 19.10 5.38
CA GLN A 68 -1.93 19.94 6.56
C GLN A 68 -0.46 20.37 6.74
N THR A 69 0.48 19.44 6.65
CA THR A 69 1.88 19.67 7.00
C THR A 69 2.70 20.25 5.86
N ARG A 70 2.30 19.98 4.60
CA ARG A 70 3.02 20.41 3.39
C ARG A 70 4.49 19.98 3.37
N THR A 71 4.83 18.87 4.03
CA THR A 71 6.22 18.42 4.24
C THR A 71 6.84 17.71 3.02
N PHE A 72 6.15 17.66 1.89
CA PHE A 72 6.71 17.10 0.66
C PHE A 72 7.69 18.10 0.04
N LYS A 73 8.92 17.66 -0.27
CA LYS A 73 9.92 18.55 -0.87
C LYS A 73 9.57 18.89 -2.31
N ASP A 74 9.66 20.17 -2.65
CA ASP A 74 9.21 20.73 -3.93
C ASP A 74 9.97 20.15 -5.13
N GLU A 75 11.25 19.78 -4.95
CA GLU A 75 12.06 19.13 -6.00
C GLU A 75 11.45 17.80 -6.45
N GLY A 76 10.67 17.15 -5.58
CA GLY A 76 9.92 15.95 -5.89
C GLY A 76 8.88 16.13 -7.00
N PHE A 77 8.36 17.35 -7.20
CA PHE A 77 7.43 17.65 -8.31
C PHE A 77 8.12 17.87 -9.65
N LEU A 78 9.36 18.37 -9.62
CA LEU A 78 10.13 18.68 -10.83
C LEU A 78 10.76 17.41 -11.42
N HIS A 79 11.09 16.45 -10.57
CA HIS A 79 11.70 15.19 -10.98
C HIS A 79 10.75 14.36 -11.87
N GLY A 80 11.07 14.25 -13.16
CA GLY A 80 10.28 13.48 -14.12
C GLY A 80 8.99 14.17 -14.57
N GLN A 81 8.84 15.48 -14.31
CA GLN A 81 7.68 16.24 -14.76
C GLN A 81 7.61 16.28 -16.30
N PRO A 82 6.48 15.88 -16.91
CA PRO A 82 6.31 16.02 -18.35
C PRO A 82 6.35 17.50 -18.78
N ALA A 83 6.78 17.78 -20.01
CA ALA A 83 6.85 19.16 -20.52
C ALA A 83 5.52 19.93 -20.45
N GLY A 84 4.38 19.21 -20.53
CA GLY A 84 3.04 19.78 -20.37
C GLY A 84 2.51 19.81 -18.94
N GLY A 85 3.32 19.42 -17.96
CA GLY A 85 2.91 19.24 -16.57
C GLY A 85 2.31 17.86 -16.29
N TRP A 86 1.89 17.66 -15.05
CA TRP A 86 1.35 16.40 -14.56
C TRP A 86 -0.14 16.27 -14.87
N ALA A 87 -0.53 15.18 -15.53
CA ALA A 87 -1.91 14.71 -15.43
C ALA A 87 -2.16 14.12 -14.03
N ALA A 88 -3.41 14.14 -13.58
CA ALA A 88 -3.77 13.69 -12.23
C ALA A 88 -3.33 12.24 -11.93
N HIS A 89 -3.45 11.34 -12.92
CA HIS A 89 -3.02 9.96 -12.79
C HIS A 89 -1.49 9.80 -12.75
N GLU A 90 -0.75 10.60 -13.51
CA GLU A 90 0.73 10.58 -13.52
C GLU A 90 1.26 11.07 -12.17
N LEU A 91 0.65 12.14 -11.62
CA LEU A 91 0.98 12.65 -10.30
C LEU A 91 0.72 11.60 -9.19
N ALA A 92 -0.38 10.83 -9.32
CA ALA A 92 -0.73 9.79 -8.36
C ALA A 92 0.26 8.62 -8.30
N VAL A 93 1.03 8.39 -9.36
CA VAL A 93 2.06 7.33 -9.43
C VAL A 93 3.48 7.87 -9.36
N SER A 94 3.66 9.19 -9.30
CA SER A 94 4.98 9.83 -9.21
C SER A 94 5.58 9.75 -7.80
N LYS A 95 6.65 10.51 -7.55
CA LYS A 95 7.25 10.67 -6.22
C LYS A 95 6.23 11.11 -5.16
N LEU A 96 5.20 11.89 -5.52
CA LEU A 96 4.13 12.25 -4.57
C LEU A 96 3.29 11.01 -4.20
N GLY A 97 2.94 10.17 -5.17
CA GLY A 97 2.30 8.87 -4.93
C GLY A 97 3.12 7.96 -4.02
N GLY A 98 4.44 7.89 -4.26
CA GLY A 98 5.38 7.15 -3.40
C GLY A 98 5.45 7.70 -1.97
N TYR A 99 5.45 9.03 -1.81
CA TYR A 99 5.37 9.68 -0.51
C TYR A 99 4.07 9.33 0.23
N LEU A 100 2.93 9.43 -0.44
CA LEU A 100 1.63 9.06 0.13
C LEU A 100 1.55 7.57 0.48
N TYR A 101 2.15 6.69 -0.32
CA TYR A 101 2.29 5.27 0.01
C TYR A 101 3.05 5.05 1.31
N ARG A 102 4.21 5.72 1.50
CA ARG A 102 5.01 5.62 2.73
C ARG A 102 4.25 6.14 3.95
N GLY A 103 3.53 7.26 3.80
CA GLY A 103 2.66 7.79 4.85
C GLY A 103 1.55 6.80 5.22
N SER A 104 0.87 6.23 4.23
CA SER A 104 -0.20 5.24 4.42
C SER A 104 0.31 3.96 5.09
N LEU A 105 1.50 3.49 4.67
CA LEU A 105 2.21 2.37 5.29
C LEU A 105 2.49 2.65 6.78
N HIS A 106 2.97 3.85 7.09
CA HIS A 106 3.26 4.25 8.47
C HIS A 106 2.00 4.26 9.33
N GLU A 107 0.89 4.80 8.82
CA GLU A 107 -0.42 4.76 9.50
C GLU A 107 -0.86 3.32 9.79
N LEU A 108 -0.75 2.41 8.81
CA LEU A 108 -1.09 0.99 9.01
C LEU A 108 -0.22 0.33 10.06
N ILE A 109 1.09 0.57 10.05
CA ILE A 109 2.00 0.04 11.08
C ILE A 109 1.61 0.57 12.45
N GLN A 110 1.30 1.86 12.58
CA GLN A 110 0.85 2.43 13.85
C GLN A 110 -0.48 1.83 14.32
N MET A 111 -1.46 1.67 13.43
CA MET A 111 -2.72 1.01 13.75
C MET A 111 -2.48 -0.42 14.25
N HIS A 112 -1.63 -1.17 13.57
CA HIS A 112 -1.26 -2.54 13.94
C HIS A 112 -0.52 -2.61 15.28
N ARG A 113 0.34 -1.64 15.58
CA ARG A 113 1.02 -1.53 16.88
C ARG A 113 0.03 -1.22 18.00
N ARG A 114 -0.93 -0.31 17.78
CA ARG A 114 -1.96 0.06 18.76
C ARG A 114 -2.92 -1.08 19.06
N THR A 115 -3.25 -1.92 18.09
CA THR A 115 -4.04 -3.14 18.33
C THR A 115 -3.24 -4.25 19.02
N ARG A 116 -1.90 -4.25 18.92
CA ARG A 116 -1.05 -5.34 19.46
C ARG A 116 -0.42 -5.11 20.83
N HIS A 117 -0.23 -3.87 21.29
CA HIS A 117 0.31 -3.51 22.62
C HIS A 117 1.52 -4.29 23.20
N GLU A 118 2.24 -5.18 22.49
CA GLU A 118 3.29 -6.00 23.14
C GLU A 118 4.43 -6.59 22.28
N VAL A 119 4.66 -6.17 21.02
CA VAL A 119 5.84 -6.62 20.26
C VAL A 119 6.70 -5.44 19.77
N PRO A 120 7.91 -5.24 20.32
CA PRO A 120 8.89 -4.30 19.78
C PRO A 120 9.27 -4.73 18.35
N TRP A 121 9.11 -3.83 17.40
CA TRP A 121 9.56 -4.04 16.02
C TRP A 121 11.08 -3.86 15.98
N THR A 122 11.81 -4.94 15.66
CA THR A 122 13.27 -4.92 15.42
C THR A 122 13.56 -4.98 13.92
N GLY A 123 12.83 -4.20 13.11
CA GLY A 123 13.36 -3.80 11.80
C GLY A 123 14.40 -2.70 12.02
N PRO A 124 15.14 -2.27 10.98
CA PRO A 124 16.22 -1.31 11.17
C PRO A 124 15.69 0.01 11.73
N ASP A 125 15.80 0.16 13.05
CA ASP A 125 15.87 1.43 13.76
C ASP A 125 17.25 2.02 13.46
N ALA A 126 17.40 2.55 12.25
CA ALA A 126 18.52 3.44 11.94
C ALA A 126 18.06 4.86 12.25
N ASP A 127 18.35 5.28 13.47
CA ASP A 127 18.59 6.65 13.89
C ASP A 127 17.59 7.72 13.46
N ALA A 128 16.77 8.12 14.44
CA ALA A 128 16.01 9.36 14.49
C ALA A 128 16.88 10.64 14.51
N GLN A 129 18.02 10.68 13.80
CA GLN A 129 18.90 11.85 13.69
C GLN A 129 19.58 12.06 12.33
N HIS A 130 19.08 11.48 11.24
CA HIS A 130 19.45 11.90 9.88
C HIS A 130 18.19 12.20 9.04
N GLU A 131 17.42 13.19 9.50
CA GLU A 131 16.48 13.92 8.66
C GLU A 131 17.24 14.90 7.76
N ASP A 132 18.01 14.38 6.80
CA ASP A 132 18.28 15.07 5.54
C ASP A 132 19.04 14.11 4.61
N ASN A 133 18.49 13.92 3.41
CA ASN A 133 19.06 13.14 2.28
C ASN A 133 18.62 11.67 2.10
N VAL A 134 17.33 11.36 2.32
CA VAL A 134 16.73 10.11 1.78
C VAL A 134 15.83 10.44 0.58
N PHE A 135 16.40 11.10 -0.43
CA PHE A 135 15.71 11.39 -1.70
C PHE A 135 16.13 10.49 -2.88
N ASP A 136 17.07 9.56 -2.67
CA ASP A 136 17.70 8.82 -3.76
C ASP A 136 17.23 7.37 -3.96
N ASP A 137 16.55 6.75 -2.99
CA ASP A 137 16.02 5.37 -3.11
C ASP A 137 14.49 5.31 -3.11
N ALA A 138 13.86 6.23 -3.87
CA ALA A 138 12.55 5.94 -4.42
C ALA A 138 12.77 5.23 -5.76
N GLU A 139 13.20 3.96 -5.72
CA GLU A 139 13.06 3.06 -6.88
C GLU A 139 11.68 3.30 -7.46
N ASP A 140 11.64 3.63 -8.75
CA ASP A 140 10.44 4.00 -9.47
C ASP A 140 9.33 2.98 -9.18
N VAL A 141 8.41 3.34 -8.27
CA VAL A 141 7.36 2.47 -7.75
C VAL A 141 6.28 2.24 -8.83
N GLY A 142 6.58 2.56 -10.08
CA GLY A 142 5.64 2.86 -11.14
C GLY A 142 5.68 1.88 -12.31
N ASP A 143 5.46 0.59 -12.08
CA ASP A 143 4.75 -0.19 -13.12
C ASP A 143 3.24 -0.25 -12.80
N PRO A 144 2.45 0.70 -13.32
CA PRO A 144 1.00 0.67 -13.23
C PRO A 144 0.36 -0.29 -14.25
N SER A 145 1.11 -1.01 -15.10
CA SER A 145 0.57 -1.84 -16.19
C SER A 145 -0.53 -2.85 -15.77
N PRO A 146 -0.47 -3.51 -14.58
CA PRO A 146 -1.57 -4.36 -14.12
C PRO A 146 -2.79 -3.57 -13.59
N PHE A 147 -2.62 -2.28 -13.29
CA PHE A 147 -3.56 -1.47 -12.51
C PHE A 147 -4.09 -0.24 -13.26
N SER A 148 -3.58 0.04 -14.45
CA SER A 148 -4.09 1.02 -15.40
C SER A 148 -5.44 0.58 -15.97
N ASP A 149 -5.70 -0.73 -16.00
CA ASP A 149 -6.96 -1.34 -16.40
C ASP A 149 -7.88 -1.58 -15.17
N PRO A 150 -9.03 -0.89 -15.09
CA PRO A 150 -10.02 -1.11 -14.04
C PRO A 150 -10.46 -2.57 -13.91
N ALA A 151 -10.57 -3.31 -15.01
CA ALA A 151 -10.99 -4.71 -15.00
C ALA A 151 -9.98 -5.59 -14.26
N LYS A 152 -8.68 -5.43 -14.56
CA LYS A 152 -7.59 -6.15 -13.86
C LYS A 152 -7.51 -5.78 -12.38
N ALA A 153 -7.82 -4.53 -12.02
CA ALA A 153 -7.90 -4.12 -10.62
C ALA A 153 -9.06 -4.80 -9.88
N TYR A 154 -10.23 -4.94 -10.51
CA TYR A 154 -11.37 -5.68 -9.94
C TYR A 154 -11.06 -7.18 -9.83
N GLU A 155 -10.45 -7.78 -10.84
CA GLU A 155 -9.97 -9.17 -10.78
C GLU A 155 -9.02 -9.35 -9.59
N HIS A 156 -8.06 -8.44 -9.39
CA HIS A 156 -7.14 -8.48 -8.26
C HIS A 156 -7.87 -8.40 -6.90
N LEU A 157 -8.85 -7.50 -6.75
CA LEU A 157 -9.68 -7.42 -5.54
C LEU A 157 -10.45 -8.72 -5.29
N SER A 158 -11.03 -9.31 -6.35
CA SER A 158 -11.74 -10.59 -6.27
C SER A 158 -10.81 -11.74 -5.88
N VAL A 159 -9.56 -11.72 -6.33
CA VAL A 159 -8.54 -12.73 -5.97
C VAL A 159 -8.15 -12.58 -4.50
N VAL A 160 -7.91 -11.35 -4.02
CA VAL A 160 -7.60 -11.09 -2.60
C VAL A 160 -8.75 -11.52 -1.70
N GLN A 161 -10.00 -11.24 -2.07
CA GLN A 161 -11.17 -11.68 -1.33
C GLN A 161 -11.26 -13.21 -1.29
N ARG A 162 -11.12 -13.89 -2.44
CA ARG A 162 -11.10 -15.36 -2.50
C ARG A 162 -9.97 -15.97 -1.67
N MET A 163 -8.77 -15.38 -1.71
CA MET A 163 -7.66 -15.81 -0.85
C MET A 163 -8.04 -15.70 0.64
N ARG A 164 -8.77 -14.64 1.03
CA ARG A 164 -9.22 -14.44 2.42
C ARG A 164 -10.25 -15.50 2.82
N ASP A 165 -11.19 -15.80 1.93
CA ASP A 165 -12.19 -16.84 2.14
C ASP A 165 -11.53 -18.23 2.26
N CYS A 166 -10.55 -18.52 1.41
CA CYS A 166 -9.75 -19.74 1.46
C CYS A 166 -8.90 -19.84 2.74
N LEU A 167 -8.34 -18.73 3.22
CA LEU A 167 -7.62 -18.69 4.51
C LEU A 167 -8.54 -19.00 5.68
N ASN A 168 -9.80 -18.54 5.63
CA ASN A 168 -10.79 -18.83 6.65
C ASN A 168 -11.21 -20.32 6.70
N GLN A 169 -11.05 -21.06 5.59
CA GLN A 169 -11.31 -22.50 5.51
C GLN A 169 -10.15 -23.38 6.00
N LEU A 170 -8.97 -22.81 6.27
CA LEU A 170 -7.86 -23.55 6.86
C LEU A 170 -8.20 -24.02 8.28
N SER A 171 -7.58 -25.12 8.70
CA SER A 171 -7.63 -25.54 10.10
C SER A 171 -7.06 -24.46 11.02
N ASP A 172 -7.56 -24.37 12.25
CA ASP A 172 -7.16 -23.33 13.21
C ASP A 172 -5.65 -23.20 13.38
N THR A 173 -4.94 -24.33 13.39
CA THR A 173 -3.49 -24.38 13.51
C THR A 173 -2.78 -23.79 12.29
N LEU A 174 -3.19 -24.16 11.07
CA LEU A 174 -2.61 -23.63 9.83
C LEU A 174 -2.96 -22.16 9.64
N ARG A 175 -4.20 -21.79 9.95
CA ARG A 175 -4.71 -20.43 9.88
C ARG A 175 -3.96 -19.51 10.84
N ALA A 176 -3.78 -19.90 12.09
CA ALA A 176 -3.03 -19.12 13.07
C ALA A 176 -1.56 -18.93 12.66
N THR A 177 -0.88 -20.00 12.23
CA THR A 177 0.51 -19.89 11.73
C THR A 177 0.58 -18.97 10.50
N MET A 178 -0.37 -19.09 9.58
CA MET A 178 -0.42 -18.27 8.37
C MET A 178 -0.69 -16.79 8.69
N PHE A 179 -1.62 -16.49 9.60
CA PHE A 179 -1.91 -15.11 9.98
C PHE A 179 -0.70 -14.43 10.62
N LEU A 180 0.00 -15.10 11.55
CA LEU A 180 1.23 -14.56 12.13
C LEU A 180 2.30 -14.31 11.05
N TYR A 181 2.42 -15.20 10.07
CA TYR A 181 3.36 -15.02 8.97
C TYR A 181 2.97 -13.85 8.04
N LEU A 182 1.67 -13.70 7.73
CA LEU A 182 1.14 -12.57 6.95
C LEU A 182 1.27 -11.24 7.71
N ASP A 183 1.37 -11.29 9.03
CA ASP A 183 1.67 -10.14 9.89
C ASP A 183 3.18 -9.85 10.02
N GLU A 184 4.01 -10.42 9.13
CA GLU A 184 5.47 -10.27 9.13
C GLU A 184 6.16 -10.69 10.44
N VAL A 185 5.54 -11.56 11.24
CA VAL A 185 6.17 -12.10 12.46
C VAL A 185 7.31 -13.05 12.06
N PRO A 186 8.54 -12.89 12.59
CA PRO A 186 9.65 -13.80 12.30
C PRO A 186 9.31 -15.25 12.65
N MET A 187 9.77 -16.21 11.85
CA MET A 187 9.42 -17.62 12.03
C MET A 187 9.84 -18.17 13.40
N GLU A 188 10.93 -17.65 13.96
CA GLU A 188 11.44 -17.96 15.29
C GLU A 188 10.47 -17.50 16.39
N GLN A 189 9.85 -16.34 16.21
CA GLN A 189 8.84 -15.82 17.13
C GLN A 189 7.53 -16.59 17.01
N ILE A 190 7.10 -16.95 15.79
CA ILE A 190 5.93 -17.82 15.56
C ILE A 190 6.13 -19.17 16.25
N ALA A 191 7.31 -19.76 16.07
CA ALA A 191 7.69 -21.02 16.69
C ALA A 191 7.58 -20.96 18.21
N LYS A 192 8.10 -19.90 18.83
CA LYS A 192 8.00 -19.67 20.28
C LYS A 192 6.57 -19.45 20.75
N GLN A 193 5.77 -18.65 20.04
CA GLN A 193 4.39 -18.33 20.42
C GLN A 193 3.46 -19.55 20.33
N GLN A 194 3.72 -20.46 19.40
CA GLN A 194 2.88 -21.64 19.16
C GLN A 194 3.44 -22.92 19.81
N ASP A 195 4.55 -22.81 20.57
CA ASP A 195 5.29 -23.93 21.14
C ASP A 195 5.67 -25.01 20.11
N LEU A 196 6.31 -24.57 19.02
CA LEU A 196 6.73 -25.39 17.89
C LEU A 196 8.21 -25.22 17.61
N HIS A 197 8.79 -26.16 16.88
CA HIS A 197 10.08 -25.96 16.21
C HIS A 197 9.91 -25.18 14.89
N VAL A 198 10.91 -24.37 14.53
CA VAL A 198 10.94 -23.60 13.27
C VAL A 198 10.68 -24.45 12.02
N PRO A 199 11.22 -25.69 11.87
CA PRO A 199 10.88 -26.56 10.75
C PRO A 199 9.38 -26.90 10.66
N THR A 200 8.71 -27.04 11.81
CA THR A 200 7.27 -27.28 11.88
C THR A 200 6.49 -26.06 11.40
N VAL A 201 6.93 -24.85 11.77
CA VAL A 201 6.36 -23.59 11.24
C VAL A 201 6.50 -23.55 9.71
N LYS A 202 7.69 -23.86 9.17
CA LYS A 202 7.90 -23.93 7.70
C LYS A 202 6.97 -24.94 7.03
N SER A 203 6.83 -26.13 7.60
CA SER A 203 5.94 -27.18 7.08
C SER A 203 4.47 -26.73 7.08
N ARG A 204 4.00 -26.13 8.18
CA ARG A 204 2.65 -25.56 8.29
C ARG A 204 2.41 -24.44 7.29
N LEU A 205 3.36 -23.53 7.12
CA LEU A 205 3.25 -22.46 6.12
C LEU A 205 3.21 -23.02 4.69
N HIS A 206 4.04 -24.01 4.39
CA HIS A 206 4.01 -24.66 3.09
C HIS A 206 2.66 -25.33 2.82
N ALA A 207 2.13 -26.09 3.79
CA ALA A 207 0.82 -26.73 3.69
C ALA A 207 -0.31 -25.70 3.52
N ALA A 208 -0.32 -24.65 4.36
CA ALA A 208 -1.30 -23.57 4.30
C ALA A 208 -1.26 -22.85 2.94
N ARG A 209 -0.07 -22.53 2.41
CA ARG A 209 0.08 -21.90 1.09
C ARG A 209 -0.46 -22.78 -0.02
N LYS A 210 -0.13 -24.07 -0.01
CA LYS A 210 -0.62 -25.02 -1.01
C LYS A 210 -2.15 -25.07 -1.01
N LEU A 211 -2.76 -25.21 0.17
CA LEU A 211 -4.22 -25.26 0.31
C LEU A 211 -4.90 -23.96 -0.13
N VAL A 212 -4.36 -22.80 0.23
CA VAL A 212 -4.91 -21.50 -0.17
C VAL A 212 -4.79 -21.30 -1.69
N THR A 213 -3.65 -21.64 -2.29
CA THR A 213 -3.45 -21.57 -3.74
C THR A 213 -4.41 -22.49 -4.49
N ASP A 214 -4.54 -23.75 -4.04
CA ASP A 214 -5.44 -24.72 -4.65
C ASP A 214 -6.91 -24.29 -4.53
N CYS A 215 -7.31 -23.75 -3.37
CA CYS A 215 -8.65 -23.21 -3.14
C CYS A 215 -8.93 -21.98 -4.00
N THR A 216 -7.97 -21.05 -4.09
CA THR A 216 -8.13 -19.82 -4.88
C THR A 216 -8.23 -20.13 -6.38
N ARG A 217 -7.50 -21.15 -6.86
CA ARG A 217 -7.56 -21.59 -8.26
C ARG A 217 -8.87 -22.31 -8.61
N LYS A 218 -9.41 -23.13 -7.71
CA LYS A 218 -10.69 -23.83 -7.93
C LYS A 218 -11.89 -22.89 -8.09
N GLY A 219 -11.81 -21.66 -7.59
CA GLY A 219 -12.85 -20.64 -7.78
C GLY A 219 -12.67 -19.80 -9.04
N MET A 220 -11.78 -20.17 -9.98
CA MET A 220 -11.54 -19.49 -11.25
C MET A 220 -12.14 -20.22 -12.48
N ASP A 221 -12.64 -21.45 -12.30
CA ASP A 221 -13.41 -22.21 -13.29
C ASP A 221 -14.90 -21.85 -13.20
#